data_AF-A0A539CQH9-F1
#
_entry.id   AF-A0A539CQH9-F1
#
_cell.length_a   1.000
_cell.length_b   1.000
_cell.length_c   1.000
_cell.angle_alpha   90.00
_cell.angle_beta   90.00
_cell.angle_gamma   90.00
#
_symmetry.space_group_name_H-M   'P 1'
#
loop_
_entity.id
_entity.type
_entity.pdbx_description
1 polymer ?
#
loop_
_entity_poly.entity_id
_entity_poly.type
_entity_poly.pdbx_seq_one_letter_code
_entity_poly.pdbx_strand_id
1 'polypeptide(L)' 'MTWLALVDDGKYDASWGAASVLLRNSVTKEQFVQEMAAARQPLGKVLSRVLKMARTMTSLPGAPYGE' A
#
# COMPACT_ATOMS: atom_id res chain seq x y z
N MET A 1 3.05 -5.27 -9.90
CA MET A 1 2.18 -4.06 -9.87
C MET A 1 0.76 -4.34 -9.36
N THR A 2 0.36 -5.59 -9.13
CA THR A 2 -1.01 -5.99 -8.76
C THR A 2 -1.53 -5.34 -7.47
N TRP A 3 -0.68 -5.17 -6.46
CA TRP A 3 -1.06 -4.52 -5.20
C TRP A 3 -1.56 -3.08 -5.40
N LEU A 4 -0.80 -2.31 -6.16
CA LEU A 4 -1.09 -0.91 -6.45
C LEU A 4 -2.41 -0.73 -7.21
N ALA A 5 -2.76 -1.66 -8.11
CA ALA A 5 -4.03 -1.64 -8.83
C ALA A 5 -5.23 -1.87 -7.88
N LEU A 6 -5.11 -2.78 -6.91
CA LEU A 6 -6.15 -2.99 -5.89
C LEU A 6 -6.42 -1.73 -5.06
N VAL A 7 -5.36 -0.97 -4.75
CA VAL A 7 -5.49 0.31 -4.05
C VAL A 7 -6.24 1.34 -4.90
N ASP A 8 -5.93 1.44 -6.21
CA ASP A 8 -6.60 2.40 -7.09
C ASP A 8 -8.07 2.06 -7.32
N ASP A 9 -8.40 0.77 -7.34
CA ASP A 9 -9.77 0.25 -7.41
C ASP A 9 -10.56 0.42 -6.09
N GLY A 10 -9.93 0.93 -5.02
CA GLY A 10 -10.55 1.05 -3.70
C GLY A 10 -10.76 -0.29 -2.98
N LYS A 11 -10.15 -1.38 -3.46
CA LYS A 11 -10.25 -2.73 -2.88
C LYS A 11 -9.27 -2.87 -1.71
N TYR A 12 -9.44 -2.08 -0.66
CA TYR A 12 -8.44 -1.95 0.41
C TYR A 12 -8.20 -3.26 1.16
N ASP A 13 -9.23 -4.06 1.47
CA ASP A 13 -9.08 -5.39 2.10
C ASP A 13 -8.19 -6.31 1.27
N ALA A 14 -8.46 -6.41 -0.03
CA ALA A 14 -7.68 -7.23 -0.94
C ALA A 14 -6.24 -6.69 -1.09
N SER A 15 -6.09 -5.36 -1.10
CA SER A 15 -4.76 -4.74 -1.13
C SER A 15 -3.97 -5.01 0.14
N TRP A 16 -4.60 -5.05 1.33
CA TRP A 16 -3.90 -5.42 2.56
C TRP A 16 -3.37 -6.86 2.47
N GLY A 17 -4.19 -7.80 1.98
CA GLY A 17 -3.77 -9.20 1.79
C GLY A 17 -2.61 -9.36 0.79
N ALA A 18 -2.58 -8.53 -0.27
CA ALA A 18 -1.52 -8.52 -1.27
C ALA A 18 -0.29 -7.69 -0.86
N ALA A 19 -0.31 -7.04 0.31
CA ALA A 19 0.80 -6.25 0.81
C ALA A 19 1.95 -7.14 1.32
N SER A 20 3.11 -6.51 1.55
CA SER A 20 4.26 -7.19 2.15
C SER A 20 3.91 -7.75 3.52
N VAL A 21 4.60 -8.83 3.91
CA VAL A 21 4.49 -9.41 5.25
C VAL A 21 4.82 -8.37 6.32
N LEU A 22 5.82 -7.52 6.07
CA LEU A 22 6.18 -6.43 6.97
C LEU A 22 4.98 -5.53 7.27
N LEU A 23 4.26 -5.07 6.25
CA LEU A 23 3.07 -4.23 6.44
C LEU A 23 1.99 -4.96 7.24
N ARG A 24 1.69 -6.21 6.86
CA ARG A 24 0.65 -7.01 7.53
C ARG A 24 0.96 -7.34 8.98
N ASN A 25 2.24 -7.38 9.34
CA ASN A 25 2.68 -7.56 10.73
C ASN A 25 2.67 -6.25 11.54
N SER A 26 2.74 -5.10 10.88
CA SER A 26 2.80 -3.79 11.54
C SER A 26 1.44 -3.12 11.72
N VAL A 27 0.46 -3.39 10.85
CA VAL A 27 -0.85 -2.73 10.87
C VAL A 27 -1.94 -3.77 10.65
N THR A 28 -2.99 -3.75 11.49
CA THR A 28 -4.13 -4.65 11.32
C THR A 28 -4.88 -4.35 10.02
N LYS A 29 -5.60 -5.33 9.48
CA LYS A 29 -6.38 -5.13 8.26
C LYS A 29 -7.40 -4.01 8.43
N GLU A 30 -8.08 -3.98 9.56
CA GLU A 30 -9.14 -3.02 9.88
C GLU A 30 -8.59 -1.59 9.92
N GLN A 31 -7.45 -1.39 10.61
CA GLN A 31 -6.76 -0.10 10.66
C GLN A 31 -6.34 0.35 9.26
N PHE A 32 -5.72 -0.55 8.49
CA PHE A 32 -5.28 -0.22 7.14
C PHE A 32 -6.44 0.18 6.22
N VAL A 33 -7.55 -0.57 6.24
CA VAL A 33 -8.74 -0.27 5.43
C VAL A 33 -9.33 1.09 5.81
N GLN A 34 -9.45 1.37 7.10
CA GLN A 34 -9.97 2.64 7.60
C GLN A 34 -9.09 3.82 7.16
N GLU A 35 -7.78 3.74 7.38
CA GLU A 35 -6.83 4.81 7.02
C GLU A 35 -6.77 5.03 5.50
N MET A 36 -6.75 3.95 4.72
CA MET A 36 -6.77 4.04 3.26
C MET A 36 -8.06 4.66 2.73
N ALA A 37 -9.21 4.30 3.30
CA ALA A 37 -10.48 4.91 2.94
C ALA A 37 -10.49 6.41 3.27
N ALA A 38 -10.09 6.79 4.48
CA ALA A 38 -10.04 8.18 4.90
C ALA A 38 -9.11 9.03 4.02
N ALA A 39 -7.93 8.49 3.65
CA ALA A 39 -6.95 9.20 2.85
C ALA A 39 -7.33 9.31 1.36
N ARG A 40 -7.97 8.28 0.80
CA ARG A 40 -8.18 8.18 -0.66
C ARG A 40 -9.59 8.53 -1.12
N GLN A 41 -10.64 8.28 -0.32
CA GLN A 41 -12.02 8.56 -0.74
C GLN A 41 -12.25 10.04 -1.13
N PRO A 42 -11.73 11.05 -0.39
CA PRO A 42 -11.93 12.45 -0.75
C PRO A 42 -11.32 12.84 -2.10
N LEU A 43 -10.37 12.06 -2.62
CA LEU A 43 -9.71 12.32 -3.90
C LEU A 43 -10.55 11.85 -5.10
N GLY A 44 -11.64 11.11 -4.85
CA GLY A 44 -12.49 10.56 -5.90
C GLY A 44 -11.83 9.44 -6.71
N LYS A 45 -12.35 9.21 -7.92
CA LYS A 45 -11.88 8.13 -8.79
C LYS A 45 -10.46 8.40 -9.27
N VAL A 46 -9.60 7.37 -9.21
CA VAL A 46 -8.26 7.45 -9.81
C VAL A 46 -8.38 7.57 -11.33
N LEU A 47 -7.80 8.62 -11.91
CA LEU A 47 -7.76 8.84 -13.35
C LEU A 47 -6.51 8.25 -14.01
N SER A 48 -5.36 8.37 -13.35
CA SER A 48 -4.09 7.85 -13.85
C SER A 48 -3.09 7.62 -12.72
N ARG A 49 -2.12 6.74 -12.96
CA ARG A 49 -0.92 6.59 -12.13
C ARG A 49 0.32 6.66 -13.01
N VAL A 50 1.21 7.58 -12.66
CA VAL A 50 2.51 7.74 -13.33
C VAL A 50 3.61 7.51 -12.31
N LEU A 51 4.54 6.60 -12.61
CA LEU A 51 5.70 6.36 -11.76
C LEU A 51 6.63 7.56 -11.83
N LYS A 52 6.80 8.28 -10.71
CA LYS A 52 7.73 9.41 -10.64
C LYS A 52 9.18 8.96 -10.48
N MET A 53 9.42 7.96 -9.64
CA MET A 53 10.76 7.41 -9.37
C MET A 53 10.62 6.05 -8.67
N ALA A 54 11.58 5.16 -8.87
CA ALA A 54 11.75 3.95 -8.06
C ALA A 54 13.20 3.85 -7.60
N ARG A 55 13.42 3.54 -6.32
CA ARG A 55 14.75 3.29 -5.75
C ARG A 55 14.71 1.96 -5.02
N THR A 56 15.59 1.05 -5.40
CA THR A 56 15.83 -0.18 -4.65
C THR A 56 16.72 0.16 -3.47
N MET A 57 16.35 -0.31 -2.29
CA MET A 57 17.13 -0.21 -1.06
C MET A 57 17.24 -1.60 -0.46
N THR A 58 18.44 -1.97 -0.02
CA THR A 58 18.70 -3.24 0.67
C THR A 58 18.43 -3.14 2.18
N SER A 59 18.22 -1.92 2.69
CA SER A 59 17.88 -1.69 4.09
C SER A 59 16.84 -0.59 4.25
N LEU A 60 15.99 -0.76 5.25
CA LEU A 60 15.00 0.20 5.71
C LEU A 60 15.37 0.61 7.15
N PRO A 61 15.41 1.90 7.50
CA PRO A 61 15.68 2.32 8.87
C PRO A 61 14.68 1.68 9.84
N GLY A 62 15.16 0.84 10.76
CA GLY A 62 14.32 0.15 11.74
C GLY A 62 13.63 -1.14 11.26
N ALA A 63 13.87 -1.61 10.03
CA ALA A 63 13.41 -2.92 9.57
C ALA A 63 14.61 -3.83 9.24
N PRO A 64 14.42 -5.17 9.23
CA PRO A 64 15.47 -6.10 8.80
C PRO A 64 15.94 -5.77 7.38
N TYR A 65 17.20 -6.13 7.06
CA TYR A 65 17.70 -6.08 5.70
C TYR A 65 16.75 -6.86 4.77
N GLY A 66 16.40 -6.24 3.65
CA GLY A 66 15.73 -6.90 2.54
C GLY A 66 16.77 -7.27 1.50
N GLU A 67 16.81 -8.53 1.08
CA GLU A 67 17.58 -8.95 -0.10
C GLU A 67 16.97 -8.40 -1.41
#